data_AF-S4PN22-F1
#
_entry.id   AF-S4PN22-F1
#
_cell.length_a   1.000
_cell.length_b   1.000
_cell.length_c   1.000
_cell.angle_alpha   90.00
_cell.angle_beta   90.00
_cell.angle_gamma   90.00
#
_symmetry.space_group_name_H-M   'P 1'
#
loop_
_entity.id
_entity.type
_entity.pdbx_description
1 polymer ?
#
loop_
_entity_poly.entity_id
_entity_poly.type
_entity_poly.pdbx_seq_one_letter_code
_entity_poly.pdbx_strand_id
1 'polypeptide(L)'
;MKPWLGLLFILKFIMADPTPIVLWHGMGDTCCLVFSLGMFKTYLEKQIPGVYVLSLRIGNSAIEDLENGYFMYPNKQVETVCDVLAKDPKLQDGFNAIGFSQGSQFLRAVVQRCGHKV
;
A
#
# COMPACT_ATOMS: atom_id res chain seq x y z
N MET A 1 55.02 16.56 12.37
CA MET A 1 53.96 15.98 13.22
C MET A 1 52.76 16.91 13.23
N LYS A 2 51.69 16.53 12.52
CA LYS A 2 50.25 16.77 12.75
C LYS A 2 49.54 16.58 11.40
N PRO A 3 48.94 15.40 11.14
CA PRO A 3 48.10 15.25 9.98
C PRO A 3 46.82 16.04 10.27
N TRP A 4 46.56 17.04 9.44
CA TRP A 4 45.29 17.75 9.46
C TRP A 4 44.24 16.76 8.98
N LEU A 5 43.57 16.10 9.94
CA LEU A 5 42.39 15.27 9.69
C LEU A 5 41.31 16.19 9.11
N GLY A 6 41.22 16.22 7.78
CA GLY A 6 40.08 16.79 7.08
C GLY A 6 38.85 15.98 7.46
N LEU A 7 38.08 16.51 8.40
CA LEU A 7 36.78 15.98 8.77
C LEU A 7 35.83 16.23 7.58
N LEU A 8 35.78 15.28 6.65
CA LEU A 8 34.75 15.18 5.63
C LEU A 8 33.41 14.99 6.35
N PHE A 9 32.73 16.09 6.66
CA PHE A 9 31.31 16.07 6.98
C PHE A 9 30.57 15.61 5.72
N ILE A 10 30.35 14.30 5.61
CA ILE A 10 29.35 13.76 4.70
C ILE A 10 28.01 14.21 5.29
N LEU A 11 27.49 15.34 4.82
CA LEU A 11 26.08 15.68 4.93
C LEU A 11 25.30 14.55 4.25
N LYS A 12 24.96 13.50 5.01
CA LYS A 12 23.88 12.61 4.63
C LYS A 12 22.62 13.47 4.63
N PHE A 13 22.23 13.94 3.45
CA PHE A 13 20.86 14.38 3.23
C PHE A 13 19.98 13.19 3.57
N ILE A 14 19.31 13.24 4.73
CA ILE A 14 18.22 12.33 5.05
C ILE A 14 17.08 12.78 4.15
N MET A 15 17.02 12.23 2.94
CA MET A 15 15.82 12.31 2.14
C MET A 15 14.80 11.42 2.84
N ALA A 16 13.69 12.01 3.31
CA ALA A 16 12.60 11.21 3.86
C ALA A 16 12.12 10.22 2.79
N ASP A 17 11.92 8.96 3.18
CA ASP A 17 11.40 7.96 2.26
C ASP A 17 9.99 8.37 1.79
N PRO A 18 9.61 8.07 0.53
CA PRO A 18 8.28 8.40 0.05
C PRO A 18 7.20 7.72 0.88
N THR A 19 6.14 8.47 1.22
CA THR A 19 4.98 7.92 1.92
C THR A 19 4.41 6.72 1.15
N PRO A 20 4.23 5.55 1.79
CA PRO A 20 3.69 4.36 1.16
C PRO A 20 2.33 4.59 0.49
N ILE A 21 1.97 3.70 -0.43
CA ILE A 21 0.69 3.73 -1.14
C ILE A 21 0.00 2.37 -1.03
N VAL A 22 -1.25 2.38 -0.57
CA VAL A 22 -2.15 1.22 -0.55
C VAL A 22 -3.12 1.31 -1.72
N LEU A 23 -3.20 0.25 -2.52
CA LEU A 23 -4.16 0.11 -3.62
C LEU A 23 -5.25 -0.89 -3.24
N TRP A 24 -6.51 -0.59 -3.59
CA TRP A 24 -7.62 -1.55 -3.52
C TRP A 24 -8.37 -1.58 -4.85
N HIS A 25 -8.38 -2.74 -5.49
CA HIS A 25 -9.05 -2.96 -6.78
C HIS A 25 -10.58 -2.87 -6.69
N GLY A 26 -11.20 -2.80 -7.86
CA GLY A 26 -12.65 -2.83 -8.04
C GLY A 26 -13.21 -4.25 -8.17
N MET A 27 -14.54 -4.34 -8.29
CA MET A 27 -15.23 -5.59 -8.62
C MET A 27 -14.69 -6.20 -9.93
N GLY A 28 -14.45 -7.51 -9.96
CA GLY A 28 -14.01 -8.19 -11.20
C GLY A 28 -12.54 -8.03 -11.56
N ASP A 29 -11.74 -7.53 -10.62
CA ASP A 29 -10.29 -7.41 -10.78
C ASP A 29 -9.57 -8.09 -9.59
N THR A 30 -8.24 -8.01 -9.57
CA THR A 30 -7.38 -8.54 -8.51
C THR A 30 -6.30 -7.53 -8.15
N CYS A 31 -5.58 -7.79 -7.05
CA CYS A 31 -4.40 -7.03 -6.64
C CYS A 31 -3.36 -6.85 -7.75
N CYS A 32 -3.28 -7.79 -8.68
CA CYS A 32 -2.02 -8.12 -9.32
C CYS A 32 -2.13 -8.35 -10.83
N LEU A 33 -3.32 -8.19 -11.43
CA LEU A 33 -3.50 -8.37 -12.85
C LEU A 33 -2.58 -7.40 -13.60
N VAL A 34 -1.72 -7.95 -14.46
CA VAL A 34 -0.64 -7.18 -15.09
C VAL A 34 -1.15 -6.01 -15.92
N PHE A 35 -2.34 -6.10 -16.50
CA PHE A 35 -2.96 -5.04 -17.30
C PHE A 35 -3.90 -4.11 -16.50
N SER A 36 -3.96 -4.26 -15.16
CA SER A 36 -4.74 -3.39 -14.26
C SER A 36 -3.88 -2.93 -13.08
N LEU A 37 -4.17 -3.33 -11.83
CA LEU A 37 -3.43 -2.87 -10.66
C LEU A 37 -1.94 -3.24 -10.69
N GLY A 38 -1.56 -4.33 -11.37
CA GLY A 38 -0.16 -4.66 -11.60
C GLY A 38 0.59 -3.57 -12.40
N MET A 39 -0.03 -3.05 -13.46
CA MET A 39 0.50 -1.90 -14.22
C MET A 39 0.55 -0.64 -13.35
N PHE A 40 -0.51 -0.35 -12.60
CA PHE A 40 -0.56 0.86 -11.75
C PHE A 40 0.51 0.85 -10.67
N LYS A 41 0.72 -0.28 -10.00
CA LYS A 41 1.81 -0.46 -9.05
C LYS A 41 3.17 -0.18 -9.69
N THR A 42 3.45 -0.85 -10.81
CA THR A 42 4.72 -0.68 -11.54
C THR A 42 4.93 0.78 -11.99
N TYR A 43 3.86 1.43 -12.43
CA TYR A 43 3.88 2.84 -12.82
C TYR A 43 4.24 3.75 -11.63
N LEU A 44 3.60 3.57 -10.48
CA LEU A 44 3.87 4.36 -9.27
C LEU A 44 5.31 4.17 -8.78
N GLU A 45 5.79 2.92 -8.73
CA GLU A 45 7.17 2.61 -8.32
C GLU A 45 8.20 3.23 -9.26
N LYS A 46 7.87 3.37 -10.56
CA LYS A 46 8.71 4.06 -11.54
C LYS A 46 8.68 5.59 -11.39
N GLN A 47 7.52 6.16 -11.09
CA GLN A 47 7.37 7.62 -10.95
C GLN A 47 7.89 8.13 -9.61
N ILE A 48 7.90 7.30 -8.57
CA ILE A 48 8.29 7.67 -7.21
C ILE A 48 9.35 6.67 -6.74
N PRO A 49 10.64 6.87 -7.10
CA PRO A 49 11.70 5.94 -6.72
C PRO A 49 11.76 5.72 -5.21
N GLY A 50 11.71 4.45 -4.79
CA GLY A 50 11.77 4.05 -3.38
C GLY A 50 10.42 3.96 -2.67
N VAL A 51 9.30 4.31 -3.32
CA VAL A 51 7.97 4.17 -2.69
C VAL A 51 7.62 2.71 -2.45
N TYR A 52 7.03 2.41 -1.29
CA TYR A 52 6.42 1.12 -1.02
C TYR A 52 4.96 1.12 -1.50
N VAL A 53 4.62 0.23 -2.43
CA VAL A 53 3.24 0.06 -2.91
C VAL A 53 2.69 -1.31 -2.52
N LEU A 54 1.68 -1.30 -1.65
CA LEU A 54 0.90 -2.48 -1.28
C LEU A 54 -0.38 -2.51 -2.12
N SER A 55 -0.51 -3.51 -3.00
CA SER A 55 -1.78 -3.79 -3.68
C SER A 55 -2.52 -4.88 -2.92
N LEU A 56 -3.66 -4.52 -2.32
CA LEU A 56 -4.42 -5.41 -1.44
C LEU A 56 -4.95 -6.62 -2.21
N ARG A 57 -4.76 -7.81 -1.63
CA ARG A 57 -5.36 -9.08 -2.05
C ARG A 57 -6.28 -9.59 -0.95
N ILE A 58 -7.49 -9.99 -1.30
CA ILE A 58 -8.47 -10.59 -0.41
C ILE A 58 -8.61 -12.08 -0.75
N GLY A 59 -7.88 -12.93 -0.02
CA GLY A 59 -7.85 -14.37 -0.26
C GLY A 59 -6.43 -14.88 -0.54
N ASN A 60 -6.29 -16.19 -0.75
CA ASN A 60 -5.00 -16.86 -0.85
C ASN A 60 -4.50 -17.00 -2.30
N SER A 61 -5.35 -16.72 -3.29
CA SER A 61 -5.04 -16.82 -4.71
C SER A 61 -5.65 -15.67 -5.51
N ALA A 62 -5.20 -15.48 -6.75
CA ALA A 62 -5.81 -14.49 -7.65
C ALA A 62 -7.26 -14.84 -8.01
N ILE A 63 -7.60 -16.12 -8.03
CA ILE A 63 -8.98 -16.59 -8.26
C ILE A 63 -9.85 -16.21 -7.07
N GLU A 64 -9.41 -16.50 -5.85
CA GLU A 64 -10.14 -16.11 -4.63
C GLU A 64 -10.28 -14.59 -4.52
N ASP A 65 -9.25 -13.81 -4.88
CA ASP A 65 -9.29 -12.34 -4.89
C ASP A 65 -10.38 -11.81 -5.84
N LEU A 66 -10.43 -12.37 -7.04
CA LEU A 66 -11.45 -12.06 -8.04
C LEU A 66 -12.86 -12.40 -7.53
N GLU A 67 -13.04 -13.63 -7.04
CA GLU A 67 -14.33 -14.13 -6.53
C GLU A 67 -14.81 -13.33 -5.31
N ASN A 68 -13.90 -13.01 -4.38
CA ASN A 68 -14.20 -12.20 -3.19
C ASN A 68 -14.59 -10.77 -3.57
N GLY A 69 -14.10 -10.25 -4.70
CA GLY A 69 -14.55 -9.00 -5.29
C GLY A 69 -16.07 -8.96 -5.58
N TYR A 70 -16.70 -10.12 -5.79
CA TYR A 70 -18.15 -10.27 -6.00
C TYR A 70 -18.90 -10.82 -4.79
N PHE A 71 -18.36 -11.87 -4.15
CA PHE A 71 -19.14 -12.76 -3.29
C PHE A 71 -18.81 -12.66 -1.80
N MET A 72 -17.68 -12.05 -1.42
CA MET A 72 -17.33 -11.90 -0.01
C MET A 72 -18.05 -10.71 0.62
N TYR A 73 -18.70 -10.95 1.77
CA TYR A 73 -19.38 -9.90 2.52
C TYR A 73 -18.45 -8.69 2.81
N PRO A 74 -18.80 -7.47 2.36
CA PRO A 74 -17.87 -6.33 2.40
C PRO A 74 -17.35 -5.98 3.79
N ASN A 75 -18.15 -6.15 4.84
CA ASN A 75 -17.69 -5.85 6.20
C ASN A 75 -16.57 -6.78 6.66
N LYS A 76 -16.57 -8.06 6.23
CA LYS A 76 -15.45 -8.97 6.47
C LYS A 76 -14.22 -8.57 5.66
N GLN A 77 -14.38 -8.10 4.42
CA GLN A 77 -13.24 -7.61 3.64
C GLN A 77 -12.55 -6.43 4.33
N VAL A 78 -13.34 -5.46 4.83
CA VAL A 78 -12.83 -4.30 5.56
C VAL A 78 -12.10 -4.73 6.84
N GLU A 79 -12.65 -5.66 7.61
CA GLU A 79 -11.99 -6.21 8.81
C GLU A 79 -10.66 -6.88 8.47
N THR A 80 -10.63 -7.75 7.45
CA THR A 80 -9.40 -8.37 6.96
C THR A 80 -8.36 -7.34 6.55
N VAL A 81 -8.76 -6.28 5.84
CA VAL A 81 -7.83 -5.22 5.41
C VAL A 81 -7.32 -4.41 6.59
N CYS A 82 -8.16 -4.08 7.57
CA CYS A 82 -7.69 -3.43 8.81
C CYS A 82 -6.56 -4.23 9.46
N ASP A 83 -6.71 -5.56 9.55
CA ASP A 83 -5.69 -6.44 10.14
C ASP A 83 -4.42 -6.53 9.29
N VAL A 84 -4.55 -6.57 7.96
CA VAL A 84 -3.40 -6.58 7.04
C VAL A 84 -2.59 -5.29 7.18
N LEU A 85 -3.27 -4.14 7.15
CA LEU A 85 -2.61 -2.83 7.22
C LEU A 85 -1.93 -2.61 8.57
N ALA A 86 -2.61 -2.92 9.67
CA ALA A 86 -2.07 -2.77 11.02
C ALA A 86 -0.84 -3.66 11.30
N LYS A 87 -0.67 -4.76 10.56
CA LYS A 87 0.47 -5.69 10.72
C LYS A 87 1.65 -5.36 9.82
N ASP A 88 1.49 -4.47 8.85
CA ASP A 88 2.58 -4.09 7.96
C ASP A 88 3.43 -2.97 8.61
N PRO A 89 4.68 -3.24 9.03
CA PRO A 89 5.51 -2.26 9.71
C PRO A 89 5.85 -1.05 8.82
N LYS A 90 5.76 -1.18 7.49
CA LYS A 90 6.04 -0.07 6.57
C LYS A 90 4.92 0.97 6.52
N LEU A 91 3.75 0.67 7.08
CA LEU A 91 2.57 1.53 7.01
C LEU A 91 2.31 2.29 8.32
N GLN A 92 3.08 2.02 9.38
CA GLN A 92 2.82 2.52 10.74
C GLN A 92 3.02 4.04 10.88
N ASP A 93 3.86 4.63 10.04
CA ASP A 93 4.05 6.09 9.96
C ASP A 93 3.07 6.77 8.97
N GLY A 94 1.99 6.06 8.61
CA GLY A 94 0.96 6.52 7.70
C GLY A 94 1.20 6.14 6.24
N PHE A 95 0.13 6.20 5.45
CA PHE A 95 0.15 5.87 4.03
C PHE A 95 -0.90 6.66 3.25
N ASN A 96 -0.67 6.81 1.94
CA ASN A 96 -1.69 7.23 0.99
C ASN A 96 -2.52 6.02 0.55
N ALA A 97 -3.79 6.22 0.22
CA ALA A 97 -4.67 5.15 -0.24
C ALA A 97 -5.38 5.51 -1.55
N ILE A 98 -5.36 4.59 -2.52
CA ILE A 98 -6.00 4.75 -3.83
C ILE A 98 -6.93 3.57 -4.06
N GLY A 99 -8.23 3.84 -4.08
CA GLY A 99 -9.25 2.84 -4.39
C GLY A 99 -9.77 2.99 -5.81
N PHE A 100 -9.98 1.87 -6.48
CA PHE A 100 -10.55 1.82 -7.82
C PHE A 100 -11.99 1.29 -7.75
N SER A 101 -12.95 2.01 -8.33
CA SER A 101 -14.36 1.62 -8.33
C SER A 101 -14.88 1.32 -6.91
N GLN A 102 -15.33 0.10 -6.60
CA GLN A 102 -15.80 -0.25 -5.25
C GLN A 102 -14.71 -0.11 -4.17
N GLY A 103 -13.43 -0.30 -4.53
CA GLY A 103 -12.31 -0.19 -3.61
C GLY A 103 -12.20 1.18 -2.95
N SER A 104 -12.68 2.25 -3.60
CA SER A 104 -12.70 3.61 -3.02
C SER A 104 -13.61 3.68 -1.79
N GLN A 105 -14.81 3.09 -1.87
CA GLN A 105 -15.75 3.10 -0.75
C GLN A 105 -15.29 2.16 0.38
N PHE A 106 -14.57 1.09 0.04
CA PHE A 106 -14.00 0.16 1.00
C PHE A 106 -12.83 0.77 1.77
N LEU A 107 -11.91 1.48 1.10
CA LEU A 107 -10.85 2.24 1.77
C LEU A 107 -11.41 3.35 2.66
N ARG A 108 -12.48 4.03 2.23
CA ARG A 108 -13.19 4.96 3.11
C ARG A 108 -13.71 4.26 4.38
N ALA A 109 -14.26 3.05 4.25
CA ALA A 109 -14.72 2.27 5.39
C ALA A 109 -13.56 1.86 6.33
N VAL A 110 -12.38 1.53 5.80
CA VAL A 110 -11.17 1.29 6.60
C VAL A 110 -10.83 2.51 7.44
N VAL A 111 -10.72 3.69 6.83
CA VAL A 111 -10.42 4.94 7.55
C VAL A 111 -11.45 5.21 8.64
N GLN A 112 -12.74 5.06 8.34
CA GLN A 112 -13.81 5.33 9.30
C GLN A 112 -13.91 4.30 10.45
N ARG A 113 -13.49 3.05 10.24
CA ARG A 113 -13.67 1.96 11.23
C ARG A 113 -12.41 1.63 12.00
N CYS A 114 -11.25 1.72 11.36
CA CYS A 114 -9.98 1.30 11.93
C CYS A 114 -8.84 2.28 11.66
N GLY A 115 -9.11 3.52 11.22
CA GLY A 115 -8.09 4.57 11.05
C GLY A 115 -7.28 4.93 12.30
N HIS A 116 -7.68 4.45 13.48
CA HIS A 116 -6.90 4.57 14.73
C HIS A 116 -5.92 3.42 14.96
N LYS A 117 -5.99 2.36 14.13
CA LYS A 117 -5.16 1.16 14.20
C LYS A 117 -4.20 1.02 13.02
N VAL A 118 -4.56 1.64 11.89
CA VAL A 118 -3.83 1.58 10.62
C VAL A 118 -3.12 2.88 10.36
#